data_AF-A0A3S1D8Q7-F1
#
_entry.id   AF-A0A3S1D8Q7-F1
#
_cell.length_a   1.000
_cell.length_b   1.000
_cell.length_c   1.000
_cell.angle_alpha   90.00
_cell.angle_beta   90.00
_cell.angle_gamma   90.00
#
_symmetry.space_group_name_H-M   'P 1'
#
loop_
_entity.id
_entity.type
_entity.pdbx_description
1 polymer ?
#
loop_
_entity_poly.entity_id
_entity_poly.type
_entity_poly.pdbx_seq_one_letter_code
_entity_poly.pdbx_strand_id
1 'polypeptide(L)'
;MVATLDDTKRFAIGMKLADMKALQELLIQNEQQFLRESNDSEISERFQKMLEDDQKNLGVLDTVIVQYGVQAQPEQTITKMIDTLKQLMQGSELSFYEKVFQHELLKHQQVMSGLTIHKAAQKVGADVMMAIGPLNTINFENRAHQEQLKGVLEVLGVRELTGQDADQGIWGRVQDAMAALSGVFGSAVTQTSDKTDMNIQDIIRLDHNKVNTLFTQLFASNDPQKIQEYFGQIYKDLLVHSIAEEKVVYPAVRPFYGEDDTKELYDEQAQLKVELDQAKAMDPASPQFKDKIKQIMDAVGDHIRQEESTMFAAIRNNFSTEQSEQLATQFKSVKSEEQQKMAKEAGMMK
;
A
#
# COMPACT_ATOMS: atom_id res chain seq x y z
N MET A 1 1.26 -46.09 -12.00
CA MET A 1 2.23 -45.75 -10.94
C MET A 1 1.47 -45.10 -9.81
N VAL A 2 1.70 -45.51 -8.56
CA VAL A 2 1.11 -44.85 -7.40
C VAL A 2 1.87 -43.54 -7.21
N ALA A 3 1.20 -42.39 -7.29
CA ALA A 3 1.82 -41.09 -7.07
C ALA A 3 2.34 -41.00 -5.62
N THR A 4 3.55 -40.49 -5.43
CA THR A 4 4.06 -40.24 -4.08
C THR A 4 3.37 -39.01 -3.47
N LEU A 5 3.44 -38.88 -2.14
CA LEU A 5 2.93 -37.70 -1.44
C LEU A 5 3.56 -36.40 -1.97
N ASP A 6 4.86 -36.43 -2.31
CA ASP A 6 5.57 -35.28 -2.85
C ASP A 6 5.18 -34.99 -4.31
N ASP A 7 4.90 -36.01 -5.13
CA ASP A 7 4.33 -35.80 -6.47
C ASP A 7 2.97 -35.09 -6.39
N THR A 8 2.18 -35.44 -5.38
CA THR A 8 0.85 -34.84 -5.15
C THR A 8 0.95 -33.37 -4.74
N LYS A 9 1.86 -33.04 -3.81
CA LYS A 9 2.13 -31.65 -3.41
C LYS A 9 2.67 -30.82 -4.57
N ARG A 10 3.58 -31.39 -5.36
CA ARG A 10 4.17 -30.71 -6.51
C ARG A 10 3.13 -30.43 -7.59
N PHE A 11 2.26 -31.40 -7.86
CA PHE A 11 1.13 -31.21 -8.77
C PHE A 11 0.17 -30.14 -8.28
N ALA A 12 -0.15 -30.08 -6.98
CA ALA A 12 -1.01 -29.06 -6.42
C ALA A 12 -0.45 -27.63 -6.59
N ILE A 13 0.86 -27.44 -6.39
CA ILE A 13 1.53 -26.16 -6.67
C ILE A 13 1.48 -25.83 -8.17
N GLY A 14 1.74 -26.81 -9.04
CA GLY A 14 1.67 -26.62 -10.49
C GLY A 14 0.28 -26.18 -10.97
N MET A 15 -0.77 -26.79 -10.40
CA MET A 15 -2.15 -26.41 -10.67
C MET A 15 -2.46 -24.99 -10.20
N LYS A 16 -1.97 -24.57 -9.03
CA LYS A 16 -2.12 -23.18 -8.55
C LYS A 16 -1.35 -22.16 -9.40
N LEU A 17 -0.20 -22.52 -9.94
CA LEU A 17 0.50 -21.69 -10.92
C LEU A 17 -0.31 -21.54 -12.21
N ALA A 18 -0.95 -22.61 -12.69
CA ALA A 18 -1.84 -22.57 -13.85
C ALA A 18 -3.08 -21.70 -13.58
N ASP A 19 -3.69 -21.81 -12.39
CA ASP A 19 -4.78 -20.92 -11.96
C ASP A 19 -4.35 -19.45 -11.99
N MET A 20 -3.20 -19.12 -11.39
CA MET A 20 -2.66 -17.75 -11.40
C MET A 20 -2.45 -17.24 -12.81
N LYS A 21 -2.00 -18.09 -13.75
CA LYS A 21 -1.81 -17.69 -15.15
C LYS A 21 -3.13 -17.34 -15.81
N ALA A 22 -4.14 -18.20 -15.65
CA ALA A 22 -5.46 -17.94 -16.21
C ALA A 22 -6.10 -16.66 -15.63
N LEU A 23 -5.90 -16.39 -14.34
CA LEU A 23 -6.33 -15.14 -13.70
C LEU A 23 -5.54 -13.93 -14.21
N GLN A 24 -4.23 -14.06 -14.41
CA GLN A 24 -3.39 -13.00 -14.98
C GLN A 24 -3.87 -12.57 -16.37
N GLU A 25 -4.23 -13.54 -17.22
CA GLU A 25 -4.80 -13.26 -18.54
C GLU A 25 -6.15 -12.55 -18.48
N LEU A 26 -6.98 -12.87 -17.49
CA LEU A 26 -8.25 -12.17 -17.25
C LEU A 26 -8.02 -10.72 -16.77
N LEU A 27 -7.07 -10.51 -15.84
CA LEU A 27 -6.72 -9.17 -15.34
C LEU A 27 -6.30 -8.25 -16.50
N ILE A 28 -5.41 -8.72 -17.36
CA ILE A 28 -4.96 -8.01 -18.57
C ILE A 28 -6.14 -7.67 -19.49
N GLN A 29 -7.05 -8.63 -19.72
CA GLN A 29 -8.25 -8.39 -20.55
C GLN A 29 -9.16 -7.32 -19.96
N ASN A 30 -9.35 -7.34 -18.64
CA ASN A 30 -10.16 -6.34 -17.93
C ASN A 30 -9.51 -4.96 -18.02
N GLU A 31 -8.21 -4.84 -17.78
CA GLU A 31 -7.48 -3.56 -17.86
C GLU A 31 -7.55 -2.94 -19.28
N GLN A 32 -7.38 -3.76 -20.32
CA GLN A 32 -7.58 -3.34 -21.72
C GLN A 32 -9.01 -2.86 -21.99
N GLN A 33 -10.00 -3.50 -21.37
CA GLN A 33 -11.38 -3.06 -21.45
C GLN A 33 -11.59 -1.74 -20.70
N PHE A 34 -11.02 -1.58 -19.50
CA PHE A 34 -11.14 -0.37 -18.70
C PHE A 34 -10.53 0.85 -19.39
N LEU A 35 -9.41 0.70 -20.08
CA LEU A 35 -8.82 1.77 -20.89
C LEU A 35 -9.72 2.25 -22.03
N ARG A 36 -10.66 1.40 -22.49
CA ARG A 36 -11.65 1.76 -23.52
C ARG A 36 -12.92 2.35 -22.94
N GLU A 37 -13.28 1.99 -21.71
CA GLU A 37 -14.50 2.44 -21.02
C GLU A 37 -14.28 3.69 -20.16
N SER A 38 -13.07 3.89 -19.64
CA SER A 38 -12.74 5.02 -18.75
C SER A 38 -12.64 6.34 -19.52
N ASN A 39 -13.37 7.34 -19.05
CA ASN A 39 -13.29 8.72 -19.55
C ASN A 39 -12.45 9.64 -18.65
N ASP A 40 -11.85 9.10 -17.59
CA ASP A 40 -11.03 9.85 -16.63
C ASP A 40 -9.54 9.60 -16.93
N SER A 41 -8.80 10.66 -17.24
CA SER A 41 -7.40 10.56 -17.65
C SER A 41 -6.48 10.03 -16.55
N GLU A 42 -6.73 10.37 -15.28
CA GLU A 42 -5.88 9.91 -14.16
C GLU A 42 -6.13 8.43 -13.89
N ILE A 43 -7.39 8.00 -13.93
CA ILE A 43 -7.76 6.59 -13.79
C ILE A 43 -7.19 5.77 -14.95
N SER A 44 -7.29 6.28 -16.18
CA SER A 44 -6.75 5.62 -17.37
C SER A 44 -5.23 5.49 -17.31
N GLU A 45 -4.49 6.49 -16.82
CA GLU A 45 -3.04 6.39 -16.63
C GLU A 45 -2.67 5.30 -15.62
N ARG A 46 -3.43 5.17 -14.52
CA ARG A 46 -3.24 4.10 -13.53
C ARG A 46 -3.47 2.72 -14.15
N PHE A 47 -4.56 2.53 -14.89
CA PHE A 47 -4.81 1.26 -15.58
C PHE A 47 -3.78 0.95 -16.65
N GLN A 48 -3.27 1.96 -17.36
CA GLN A 48 -2.22 1.76 -18.36
C GLN A 48 -0.95 1.23 -17.72
N LYS A 49 -0.54 1.81 -16.58
CA LYS A 49 0.62 1.32 -15.83
C LYS A 49 0.41 -0.10 -15.31
N MET A 50 -0.75 -0.38 -14.71
CA MET A 50 -1.08 -1.73 -14.24
C MET A 50 -1.03 -2.75 -15.36
N LEU A 51 -1.56 -2.41 -16.55
CA LEU A 51 -1.55 -3.26 -17.73
C LEU A 51 -0.13 -3.59 -18.21
N GLU A 52 0.78 -2.62 -18.21
CA GLU A 52 2.18 -2.83 -18.58
C GLU A 52 2.89 -3.79 -17.61
N ASP A 53 2.71 -3.56 -16.31
CA ASP A 53 3.24 -4.42 -15.26
C ASP A 53 2.64 -5.85 -15.37
N ASP A 54 1.34 -5.96 -15.63
CA ASP A 54 0.63 -7.24 -15.74
C ASP A 54 1.03 -8.06 -16.98
N GLN A 55 1.26 -7.40 -18.11
CA GLN A 55 1.78 -8.05 -19.32
C GLN A 55 3.18 -8.61 -19.09
N LYS A 56 4.04 -7.87 -18.40
CA LYS A 56 5.37 -8.34 -17.99
C LYS A 56 5.26 -9.51 -17.00
N ASN A 57 4.34 -9.42 -16.03
CA ASN A 57 4.09 -10.45 -15.05
C ASN A 57 3.61 -11.76 -15.67
N LEU A 58 2.82 -11.73 -16.74
CA LEU A 58 2.44 -12.92 -17.49
C LEU A 58 3.68 -13.67 -18.04
N GLY A 59 4.65 -12.94 -18.58
CA GLY A 59 5.92 -13.53 -19.06
C GLY A 59 6.79 -14.11 -17.94
N VAL A 60 6.81 -13.45 -16.77
CA VAL A 60 7.48 -13.99 -15.56
C VAL A 60 6.80 -15.28 -15.11
N LEU A 61 5.47 -15.31 -15.10
CA LEU A 61 4.70 -16.46 -14.67
C LEU A 61 4.86 -17.66 -15.62
N ASP A 62 4.91 -17.41 -16.93
CA ASP A 62 5.26 -18.43 -17.93
C ASP A 62 6.65 -19.03 -17.68
N THR A 63 7.62 -18.18 -17.38
CA THR A 63 8.98 -18.62 -17.04
C THR A 63 8.98 -19.49 -15.79
N VAL A 64 8.26 -19.09 -14.74
CA VAL A 64 8.11 -19.87 -13.51
C VAL A 64 7.47 -21.23 -13.78
N ILE A 65 6.38 -21.29 -14.55
CA ILE A 65 5.69 -22.54 -14.88
C ILE A 65 6.63 -23.50 -15.63
N VAL A 66 7.40 -22.99 -16.60
CA VAL A 66 8.38 -23.79 -17.36
C VAL A 66 9.50 -24.29 -16.45
N GLN A 67 10.07 -23.42 -15.61
CA GLN A 67 11.14 -23.79 -14.68
C GLN A 67 10.67 -24.77 -13.60
N TYR A 68 9.43 -24.63 -13.14
CA TYR A 68 8.82 -25.54 -12.19
C TYR A 68 8.62 -26.95 -12.77
N GLY A 69 8.38 -27.03 -14.09
CA GLY A 69 8.45 -28.28 -14.86
C GLY A 69 7.28 -29.24 -14.67
N VAL A 70 6.30 -28.91 -13.83
CA VAL A 70 5.08 -29.70 -13.63
C VAL A 70 3.96 -29.15 -14.51
N GLN A 71 3.61 -29.88 -15.57
CA GLN A 71 2.48 -29.51 -16.41
C GLN A 71 1.16 -29.77 -15.70
N ALA A 72 0.43 -28.70 -15.42
CA ALA A 72 -0.91 -28.73 -14.88
C ALA A 72 -1.82 -27.79 -15.70
N GLN A 73 -3.13 -27.99 -15.56
CA GLN A 73 -4.14 -27.11 -16.11
C GLN A 73 -4.85 -26.39 -14.96
N PRO A 74 -5.45 -25.21 -15.21
CA PRO A 74 -6.26 -24.53 -14.20
C PRO A 74 -7.40 -25.44 -13.71
N GLU A 75 -7.78 -25.27 -12.45
CA GLU A 75 -8.93 -25.96 -11.88
C GLU A 75 -10.21 -25.61 -12.66
N GLN A 76 -11.09 -26.59 -12.87
CA GLN A 76 -12.35 -26.38 -13.60
C GLN A 76 -13.22 -25.29 -12.97
N THR A 77 -13.18 -25.18 -11.63
CA THR A 77 -13.88 -24.13 -10.88
C THR A 77 -13.33 -22.74 -11.19
N ILE A 78 -12.00 -22.61 -11.32
CA ILE A 78 -11.33 -21.37 -11.71
C ILE A 78 -11.68 -21.00 -13.14
N THR A 79 -11.62 -21.94 -14.08
CA THR A 79 -12.03 -21.69 -15.47
C THR A 79 -13.48 -21.23 -15.57
N LYS A 80 -14.40 -21.89 -14.86
CA LYS A 80 -15.82 -21.49 -14.83
C LYS A 80 -16.02 -20.10 -14.21
N MET A 81 -15.29 -19.79 -13.14
CA MET A 81 -15.31 -18.45 -12.52
C MET A 81 -14.80 -17.39 -13.50
N ILE A 82 -13.69 -17.65 -14.18
CA ILE A 82 -13.13 -16.77 -15.21
C ILE A 82 -14.15 -16.52 -16.33
N ASP A 83 -14.78 -17.57 -16.86
CA ASP A 83 -15.77 -17.43 -17.93
C ASP A 83 -16.98 -16.59 -17.49
N THR A 84 -17.45 -16.81 -16.26
CA THR A 84 -18.55 -16.02 -15.68
C THR A 84 -18.16 -14.55 -15.54
N LEU A 85 -16.97 -14.28 -15.00
CA LEU A 85 -16.49 -12.90 -14.82
C LEU A 85 -16.22 -12.23 -16.18
N LYS A 86 -15.70 -12.94 -17.18
CA LYS A 86 -15.56 -12.40 -18.54
C LYS A 86 -16.90 -11.93 -19.12
N GLN A 87 -17.96 -12.73 -18.94
CA GLN A 87 -19.30 -12.34 -19.37
C GLN A 87 -19.80 -11.09 -18.65
N LEU A 88 -19.65 -11.04 -17.33
CA LEU A 88 -20.06 -9.87 -16.53
C LEU A 88 -19.26 -8.61 -16.88
N MET A 89 -17.96 -8.73 -17.16
CA MET A 89 -17.11 -7.61 -17.56
C MET A 89 -17.50 -7.07 -18.93
N GLN A 90 -17.80 -7.94 -19.90
CA GLN A 90 -18.21 -7.56 -21.26
C GLN A 90 -19.66 -7.06 -21.34
N GLY A 91 -20.48 -7.49 -20.39
CA GLY A 91 -21.89 -7.15 -20.30
C GLY A 91 -22.15 -5.72 -19.79
N SER A 92 -23.44 -5.44 -19.63
CA SER A 92 -23.97 -4.19 -19.07
C SER A 92 -24.61 -4.40 -17.69
N GLU A 93 -24.53 -5.62 -17.15
CA GLU A 93 -25.06 -6.02 -15.85
C GLU A 93 -24.29 -5.37 -14.70
N LEU A 94 -23.01 -5.10 -14.91
CA LEU A 94 -22.15 -4.38 -13.97
C LEU A 94 -21.91 -2.95 -14.47
N SER A 95 -22.02 -1.99 -13.55
CA SER A 95 -21.51 -0.65 -13.78
C SER A 95 -19.98 -0.66 -13.94
N PHE A 96 -19.42 0.43 -14.46
CA PHE A 96 -17.95 0.53 -14.58
C PHE A 96 -17.25 0.42 -13.22
N TYR A 97 -17.81 1.03 -12.17
CA TYR A 97 -17.31 0.88 -10.80
C TYR A 97 -17.38 -0.56 -10.33
N GLU A 98 -18.49 -1.26 -10.53
CA GLU A 98 -18.66 -2.66 -10.13
C GLU A 98 -17.68 -3.59 -10.86
N LYS A 99 -17.42 -3.34 -12.15
CA LYS A 99 -16.40 -4.05 -12.92
C LYS A 99 -15.00 -3.85 -12.33
N VAL A 100 -14.63 -2.61 -12.00
CA VAL A 100 -13.34 -2.32 -11.34
C VAL A 100 -13.26 -2.96 -9.95
N PHE A 101 -14.38 -3.04 -9.22
CA PHE A 101 -14.45 -3.69 -7.91
C PHE A 101 -14.20 -5.20 -8.03
N GLN A 102 -14.82 -5.86 -9.00
CA GLN A 102 -14.54 -7.26 -9.30
C GLN A 102 -13.08 -7.49 -9.73
N HIS A 103 -12.48 -6.54 -10.44
CA HIS A 103 -11.06 -6.61 -10.79
C HIS A 103 -10.14 -6.50 -9.56
N GLU A 104 -10.47 -5.64 -8.57
CA GLU A 104 -9.73 -5.58 -7.31
C GLU A 104 -9.78 -6.91 -6.55
N LEU A 105 -10.95 -7.56 -6.49
CA LEU A 105 -11.08 -8.88 -5.87
C LEU A 105 -10.23 -9.95 -6.57
N LEU A 106 -10.15 -9.92 -7.91
CA LEU A 106 -9.27 -10.80 -8.68
C LEU A 106 -7.78 -10.52 -8.39
N LYS A 107 -7.38 -9.25 -8.26
CA LYS A 107 -6.02 -8.87 -7.84
C LYS A 107 -5.70 -9.38 -6.45
N HIS A 108 -6.63 -9.27 -5.51
CA HIS A 108 -6.46 -9.82 -4.17
C HIS A 108 -6.24 -11.34 -4.20
N GLN A 109 -7.04 -12.07 -4.99
CA GLN A 109 -6.87 -13.51 -5.16
C GLN A 109 -5.50 -13.86 -5.76
N GLN A 110 -4.99 -13.06 -6.70
CA GLN A 110 -3.68 -13.26 -7.31
C GLN A 110 -2.55 -13.13 -6.26
N VAL A 111 -2.60 -12.10 -5.41
CA VAL A 111 -1.64 -11.91 -4.30
C VAL A 111 -1.68 -13.09 -3.33
N MET A 112 -2.88 -13.47 -2.88
CA MET A 112 -3.03 -14.55 -1.90
C MET A 112 -2.59 -15.91 -2.47
N SER A 113 -2.81 -16.15 -3.75
CA SER A 113 -2.34 -17.36 -4.44
C SER A 113 -0.82 -17.41 -4.48
N GLY A 114 -0.14 -16.33 -4.87
CA GLY A 114 1.31 -16.27 -4.91
C GLY A 114 1.96 -16.41 -3.53
N LEU A 115 1.38 -15.81 -2.47
CA LEU A 115 1.85 -15.98 -1.10
C LEU A 115 1.67 -17.43 -0.61
N THR A 116 0.55 -18.05 -0.94
CA THR A 116 0.27 -19.44 -0.56
C THR A 116 1.22 -20.40 -1.26
N ILE A 117 1.47 -20.20 -2.56
CA ILE A 117 2.46 -20.98 -3.32
C ILE A 117 3.85 -20.83 -2.71
N HIS A 118 4.25 -19.61 -2.36
CA HIS A 118 5.52 -19.36 -1.69
C HIS A 118 5.65 -20.15 -0.38
N LYS A 119 4.62 -20.11 0.48
CA LYS A 119 4.62 -20.85 1.75
C LYS A 119 4.56 -22.37 1.55
N ALA A 120 3.85 -22.85 0.53
CA ALA A 120 3.82 -24.27 0.19
C ALA A 120 5.19 -24.76 -0.30
N ALA A 121 5.85 -23.99 -1.17
CA ALA A 121 7.19 -24.29 -1.68
C ALA A 121 8.22 -24.47 -0.57
N GLN A 122 8.17 -23.64 0.49
CA GLN A 122 9.02 -23.77 1.68
C GLN A 122 8.90 -25.14 2.37
N LYS A 123 7.75 -25.82 2.22
CA LYS A 123 7.50 -27.14 2.80
C LYS A 123 7.78 -28.30 1.85
N VAL A 124 7.83 -28.05 0.53
CA VAL A 124 8.04 -29.09 -0.47
C VAL A 124 9.53 -29.32 -0.74
N GLY A 125 10.33 -28.27 -0.93
CA GLY A 125 11.75 -28.42 -1.20
C GLY A 125 12.45 -27.15 -1.67
N ALA A 126 13.77 -27.13 -1.51
CA ALA A 126 14.61 -25.99 -1.91
C ALA A 126 14.63 -25.78 -3.44
N ASP A 127 14.54 -26.87 -4.21
CA ASP A 127 14.43 -26.83 -5.68
C ASP A 127 13.13 -26.15 -6.13
N VAL A 128 12.01 -26.45 -5.46
CA VAL A 128 10.72 -25.80 -5.71
C VAL A 128 10.78 -24.31 -5.36
N MET A 129 11.37 -23.96 -4.20
CA MET A 129 11.57 -22.56 -3.80
C MET A 129 12.39 -21.77 -4.83
N MET A 130 13.42 -22.38 -5.41
CA MET A 130 14.24 -21.75 -6.44
C MET A 130 13.43 -21.51 -7.71
N ALA A 131 12.66 -22.51 -8.16
CA ALA A 131 11.85 -22.42 -9.37
C ALA A 131 10.75 -21.33 -9.29
N ILE A 132 10.16 -21.12 -8.11
CA ILE A 132 9.11 -20.10 -7.91
C ILE A 132 9.63 -18.73 -7.50
N GLY A 133 10.94 -18.56 -7.31
CA GLY A 133 11.56 -17.30 -6.85
C GLY A 133 11.09 -16.04 -7.60
N PRO A 134 10.96 -16.06 -8.94
CA PRO A 134 10.47 -14.91 -9.69
C PRO A 134 9.03 -14.47 -9.36
N LEU A 135 8.20 -15.32 -8.72
CA LEU A 135 6.85 -14.93 -8.27
C LEU A 135 6.86 -13.76 -7.27
N ASN A 136 7.98 -13.52 -6.58
CA ASN A 136 8.08 -12.42 -5.62
C ASN A 136 7.88 -11.05 -6.29
N THR A 137 8.32 -10.88 -7.54
CA THR A 137 8.08 -9.67 -8.32
C THR A 137 6.59 -9.48 -8.58
N ILE A 138 5.92 -10.53 -9.06
CA ILE A 138 4.47 -10.53 -9.30
C ILE A 138 3.70 -10.18 -8.02
N ASN A 139 4.09 -10.75 -6.87
CA ASN A 139 3.45 -10.47 -5.58
C ASN A 139 3.63 -9.01 -5.14
N PHE A 140 4.81 -8.43 -5.36
CA PHE A 140 5.10 -7.05 -5.01
C PHE A 140 4.30 -6.06 -5.88
N GLU A 141 4.33 -6.26 -7.20
CA GLU A 141 3.61 -5.39 -8.15
C GLU A 141 2.09 -5.48 -7.92
N ASN A 142 1.53 -6.69 -7.72
CA ASN A 142 0.10 -6.84 -7.43
C ASN A 142 -0.33 -6.14 -6.13
N ARG A 143 0.49 -6.11 -5.09
CA ARG A 143 0.19 -5.34 -3.86
C ARG A 143 0.14 -3.85 -4.14
N ALA A 144 1.08 -3.33 -4.93
CA ALA A 144 1.06 -1.94 -5.34
C ALA A 144 -0.21 -1.61 -6.16
N HIS A 145 -0.65 -2.52 -7.04
CA HIS A 145 -1.88 -2.35 -7.81
C HIS A 145 -3.12 -2.31 -6.91
N GLN A 146 -3.20 -3.14 -5.87
CA GLN A 146 -4.32 -3.10 -4.91
C GLN A 146 -4.46 -1.74 -4.24
N GLU A 147 -3.35 -1.13 -3.80
CA GLU A 147 -3.40 0.21 -3.21
C GLU A 147 -3.85 1.28 -4.22
N GLN A 148 -3.46 1.14 -5.49
CA GLN A 148 -3.95 2.04 -6.54
C GLN A 148 -5.44 1.84 -6.83
N LEU A 149 -5.91 0.60 -6.89
CA LEU A 149 -7.30 0.25 -7.15
C LEU A 149 -8.24 0.76 -6.06
N LYS A 150 -7.82 0.77 -4.79
CA LYS A 150 -8.61 1.40 -3.71
C LYS A 150 -8.94 2.86 -4.02
N GLY A 151 -7.95 3.64 -4.45
CA GLY A 151 -8.16 5.04 -4.83
C GLY A 151 -9.04 5.19 -6.08
N VAL A 152 -8.93 4.29 -7.05
CA VAL A 152 -9.82 4.29 -8.23
C VAL A 152 -11.26 3.97 -7.82
N LEU A 153 -11.46 2.98 -6.97
CA LEU A 153 -12.78 2.59 -6.47
C LEU A 153 -13.45 3.69 -5.65
N GLU A 154 -12.69 4.43 -4.85
CA GLU A 154 -13.21 5.59 -4.13
C GLU A 154 -13.76 6.63 -5.10
N VAL A 155 -12.98 7.03 -6.11
CA VAL A 155 -13.41 8.04 -7.09
C VAL A 155 -14.61 7.55 -7.89
N LEU A 156 -14.56 6.33 -8.41
CA LEU A 156 -15.65 5.77 -9.21
C LEU A 156 -16.92 5.54 -8.36
N GLY A 157 -16.76 5.07 -7.13
CA GLY A 157 -17.85 4.77 -6.21
C GLY A 157 -18.56 6.03 -5.73
N VAL A 158 -17.82 7.09 -5.38
CA VAL A 158 -18.44 8.39 -5.01
C VAL A 158 -19.22 8.95 -6.20
N ARG A 159 -18.64 8.91 -7.41
CA ARG A 159 -19.32 9.34 -8.64
C ARG A 159 -20.59 8.54 -8.90
N GLU A 160 -20.54 7.22 -8.76
CA GLU A 160 -21.72 6.38 -8.98
C GLU A 160 -22.81 6.62 -7.93
N LEU A 161 -22.45 6.66 -6.66
CA LEU A 161 -23.41 6.75 -5.56
C LEU A 161 -24.02 8.14 -5.40
N THR A 162 -23.30 9.19 -5.77
CA THR A 162 -23.71 10.58 -5.52
C THR A 162 -23.93 11.41 -6.79
N GLY A 163 -23.41 10.97 -7.93
CA GLY A 163 -23.36 11.76 -9.16
C GLY A 163 -22.36 12.93 -9.12
N GLN A 164 -21.52 13.01 -8.09
CA GLN A 164 -20.54 14.08 -7.89
C GLN A 164 -19.11 13.52 -7.92
N ASP A 165 -18.14 14.33 -8.35
CA ASP A 165 -16.74 14.00 -8.13
C ASP A 165 -16.45 13.88 -6.64
N ALA A 166 -15.58 12.94 -6.26
CA ALA A 166 -14.99 12.96 -4.92
C ALA A 166 -14.32 14.33 -4.70
N ASP A 167 -14.54 14.93 -3.53
CA ASP A 167 -14.03 16.27 -3.21
C ASP A 167 -12.54 16.39 -3.57
N GLN A 168 -12.20 17.51 -4.23
CA GLN A 168 -10.98 17.61 -5.02
C GLN A 168 -9.71 17.19 -4.28
N GLY A 169 -9.04 16.24 -4.90
CA GLY A 169 -7.65 15.92 -4.65
C GLY A 169 -7.45 14.85 -3.60
N ILE A 170 -6.28 14.22 -3.69
CA ILE A 170 -5.67 13.22 -2.80
C ILE A 170 -5.89 13.47 -1.28
N TRP A 171 -6.32 14.67 -0.91
CA TRP A 171 -6.56 15.18 0.43
C TRP A 171 -7.84 14.67 1.12
N GLY A 172 -8.93 14.44 0.39
CA GLY A 172 -10.12 13.77 0.96
C GLY A 172 -9.77 12.34 1.40
N ARG A 173 -9.03 11.61 0.56
CA ARG A 173 -8.67 10.19 0.77
C ARG A 173 -7.94 9.90 2.07
N VAL A 174 -7.08 10.81 2.52
CA VAL A 174 -6.38 10.64 3.79
C VAL A 174 -7.27 11.06 4.96
N GLN A 175 -8.00 12.16 4.85
CA GLN A 175 -8.89 12.59 5.93
C GLN A 175 -10.08 11.66 6.10
N ASP A 176 -10.64 11.09 5.04
CA ASP A 176 -11.80 10.20 5.06
C ASP A 176 -11.42 8.78 5.47
N ALA A 177 -10.29 8.26 4.99
CA ALA A 177 -9.72 7.03 5.54
C ALA A 177 -9.32 7.22 7.02
N MET A 178 -8.73 8.36 7.38
CA MET A 178 -8.43 8.66 8.79
C MET A 178 -9.70 8.91 9.61
N ALA A 179 -10.78 9.49 9.08
CA ALA A 179 -12.03 9.73 9.79
C ALA A 179 -12.81 8.42 10.00
N ALA A 180 -12.79 7.54 9.00
CA ALA A 180 -13.31 6.17 9.10
C ALA A 180 -12.51 5.32 10.10
N LEU A 181 -11.18 5.52 10.19
CA LEU A 181 -10.28 4.82 11.13
C LEU A 181 -10.15 5.51 12.51
N SER A 182 -10.51 6.80 12.64
CA SER A 182 -10.44 7.56 13.89
C SER A 182 -11.76 7.58 14.64
N GLY A 183 -12.85 7.06 14.06
CA GLY A 183 -14.15 6.98 14.72
C GLY A 183 -14.75 8.33 15.09
N VAL A 184 -14.36 9.42 14.41
CA VAL A 184 -14.92 10.76 14.64
C VAL A 184 -16.02 11.01 13.61
N PHE A 185 -17.05 10.18 13.65
CA PHE A 185 -18.38 10.56 13.20
C PHE A 185 -19.32 10.47 14.40
N GLY A 186 -20.19 11.47 14.50
CA GLY A 186 -20.87 11.91 15.71
C GLY A 186 -21.45 10.80 16.59
N SER A 187 -21.34 11.03 17.90
CA SER A 187 -22.20 10.48 18.94
C SER A 187 -23.65 10.29 18.46
N ALA A 188 -24.02 9.06 18.13
CA ALA A 188 -25.33 8.48 18.41
C ALA A 188 -25.32 6.97 18.12
N VAL A 189 -25.20 6.19 19.19
CA VAL A 189 -25.78 4.85 19.36
C VAL A 189 -25.40 3.81 18.30
N THR A 190 -24.41 2.96 18.64
CA THR A 190 -24.62 1.52 18.81
C THR A 190 -23.39 0.91 19.50
N GLN A 191 -23.57 0.49 20.75
CA GLN A 191 -22.65 -0.46 21.39
C GLN A 191 -23.04 -1.86 20.92
N THR A 192 -22.15 -2.52 20.20
CA THR A 192 -21.92 -3.96 20.28
C THR A 192 -20.47 -4.24 19.87
N SER A 193 -19.84 -5.11 20.64
CA SER A 193 -18.42 -5.47 20.65
C SER A 193 -17.84 -5.85 19.28
N ASP A 194 -16.73 -5.18 18.93
CA ASP A 194 -15.56 -5.67 18.18
C ASP A 194 -14.83 -4.46 17.56
N LYS A 195 -14.37 -3.54 18.43
CA LYS A 195 -13.39 -2.53 18.00
C LYS A 195 -12.05 -3.23 17.83
N THR A 196 -11.59 -3.35 16.60
CA THR A 196 -10.17 -3.47 16.31
C THR A 196 -9.56 -2.09 16.56
N ASP A 197 -9.27 -1.77 17.82
CA ASP A 197 -8.53 -0.57 18.15
C ASP A 197 -7.10 -0.74 17.57
N MET A 198 -6.74 0.10 16.59
CA MET A 198 -5.44 0.01 15.92
C MET A 198 -4.30 0.24 16.92
N ASN A 199 -3.27 -0.60 16.87
CA ASN A 199 -2.11 -0.48 17.75
C ASN A 199 -1.09 0.55 17.21
N ILE A 200 -0.09 0.91 18.01
CA ILE A 200 0.88 1.95 17.64
C ILE A 200 1.63 1.64 16.33
N GLN A 201 1.97 0.37 16.11
CA GLN A 201 2.70 -0.06 14.91
C GLN A 201 1.84 0.09 13.65
N ASP A 202 0.53 -0.14 13.77
CA ASP A 202 -0.40 0.05 12.65
C ASP A 202 -0.50 1.54 12.27
N ILE A 203 -0.56 2.43 13.25
CA ILE A 203 -0.66 3.87 13.02
C ILE A 203 0.61 4.46 12.42
N ILE A 204 1.78 4.05 12.90
CA ILE A 204 3.07 4.47 12.33
C ILE A 204 3.20 3.98 10.88
N ARG A 205 2.83 2.72 10.58
CA ARG A 205 2.81 2.22 9.18
C ARG A 205 1.90 3.00 8.27
N LEU A 206 0.73 3.43 8.76
CA LEU A 206 -0.17 4.25 7.96
C LEU A 206 0.49 5.57 7.57
N ASP A 207 1.21 6.22 8.49
CA ASP A 207 1.97 7.43 8.18
C ASP A 207 3.11 7.17 7.18
N HIS A 208 3.86 6.08 7.36
CA HIS A 208 4.93 5.66 6.45
C HIS A 208 4.42 5.42 5.02
N ASN A 209 3.30 4.71 4.90
CA ASN A 209 2.67 4.45 3.60
C ASN A 209 2.15 5.73 2.96
N LYS A 210 1.59 6.64 3.76
CA LYS A 210 1.14 7.95 3.29
C LYS A 210 2.30 8.76 2.72
N VAL A 211 3.41 8.89 3.43
CA VAL A 211 4.55 9.69 2.96
C VAL A 211 5.20 9.07 1.72
N ASN A 212 5.33 7.75 1.65
CA ASN A 212 5.81 7.04 0.45
C ASN A 212 4.92 7.29 -0.77
N THR A 213 3.60 7.31 -0.56
CA THR A 213 2.65 7.66 -1.60
C THR A 213 2.86 9.10 -2.07
N LEU A 214 3.04 10.05 -1.15
CA LEU A 214 3.28 11.45 -1.49
C LEU A 214 4.59 11.65 -2.26
N PHE A 215 5.68 10.97 -1.89
CA PHE A 215 6.91 11.00 -2.68
C PHE A 215 6.67 10.49 -4.10
N THR A 216 5.95 9.38 -4.25
CA THR A 216 5.62 8.83 -5.57
C THR A 216 4.82 9.82 -6.42
N GLN A 217 3.81 10.46 -5.84
CA GLN A 217 3.01 11.48 -6.54
C GLN A 217 3.84 12.72 -6.91
N LEU A 218 4.72 13.16 -6.01
CA LEU A 218 5.62 14.29 -6.25
C LEU A 218 6.54 14.02 -7.45
N PHE A 219 7.15 12.84 -7.52
CA PHE A 219 8.04 12.48 -8.64
C PHE A 219 7.29 12.27 -9.97
N ALA A 220 6.06 11.77 -9.91
CA ALA A 220 5.20 11.60 -11.09
C ALA A 220 4.69 12.94 -11.65
N SER A 221 4.61 13.99 -10.84
CA SER A 221 4.14 15.30 -11.28
C SER A 221 5.23 16.10 -12.02
N ASN A 222 4.81 16.82 -13.07
CA ASN A 222 5.60 17.88 -13.72
C ASN A 222 4.99 19.27 -13.51
N ASP A 223 3.88 19.36 -12.77
CA ASP A 223 3.23 20.62 -12.42
C ASP A 223 3.89 21.19 -11.13
N PRO A 224 4.56 22.35 -11.20
CA PRO A 224 5.24 22.95 -10.05
C PRO A 224 4.30 23.22 -8.88
N GLN A 225 3.04 23.57 -9.14
CA GLN A 225 2.08 23.84 -8.08
C GLN A 225 1.74 22.54 -7.32
N LYS A 226 1.45 21.45 -8.05
CA LYS A 226 1.22 20.14 -7.43
C LYS A 226 2.45 19.62 -6.68
N ILE A 227 3.65 19.81 -7.24
CA ILE A 227 4.91 19.45 -6.57
C ILE A 227 5.04 20.20 -5.23
N GLN A 228 4.77 21.50 -5.23
CA GLN A 228 4.79 22.32 -4.02
C GLN A 228 3.75 21.85 -2.99
N GLU A 229 2.54 21.51 -3.43
CA GLU A 229 1.47 21.00 -2.57
C GLU A 229 1.86 19.65 -1.94
N TYR A 230 2.36 18.70 -2.74
CA TYR A 230 2.82 17.40 -2.23
C TYR A 230 3.98 17.56 -1.24
N PHE A 231 4.96 18.40 -1.57
CA PHE A 231 6.06 18.66 -0.66
C PHE A 231 5.61 19.33 0.65
N GLY A 232 4.72 20.32 0.57
CA GLY A 232 4.16 20.96 1.76
C GLY A 232 3.48 19.94 2.68
N GLN A 233 2.83 18.94 2.09
CA GLN A 233 2.20 17.87 2.86
C GLN A 233 3.22 16.86 3.43
N ILE A 234 4.23 16.46 2.66
CA ILE A 234 5.35 15.62 3.14
C ILE A 234 6.03 16.29 4.34
N TYR A 235 6.37 17.57 4.20
CA TYR A 235 6.99 18.38 5.24
C TYR A 235 6.15 18.35 6.53
N LYS A 236 4.85 18.62 6.40
CA LYS A 236 3.94 18.65 7.55
C LYS A 236 3.81 17.28 8.20
N ASP A 237 3.59 16.23 7.40
CA ASP A 237 3.39 14.88 7.91
C ASP A 237 4.61 14.34 8.63
N LEU A 238 5.79 14.45 8.01
CA LEU A 238 7.04 14.00 8.63
C LEU A 238 7.32 14.76 9.93
N LEU A 239 7.07 16.07 9.97
CA LEU A 239 7.32 16.87 11.17
C LEU A 239 6.40 16.48 12.34
N VAL A 240 5.09 16.33 12.09
CA VAL A 240 4.17 15.97 13.18
C VAL A 240 4.32 14.51 13.60
N HIS A 241 4.70 13.64 12.66
CA HIS A 241 5.02 12.24 12.91
C HIS A 241 6.25 12.13 13.81
N SER A 242 7.37 12.73 13.44
CA SER A 242 8.61 12.68 14.22
C SER A 242 8.40 13.22 15.64
N ILE A 243 7.72 14.37 15.79
CA ILE A 243 7.41 14.93 17.12
C ILE A 243 6.58 13.94 17.97
N ALA A 244 5.66 13.21 17.37
CA ALA A 244 4.84 12.23 18.09
C ALA A 244 5.65 11.00 18.49
N GLU A 245 6.58 10.54 17.66
CA GLU A 245 7.50 9.45 18.00
C GLU A 245 8.44 9.85 19.13
N GLU A 246 9.09 11.02 19.00
CA GLU A 246 10.00 11.58 19.99
C GLU A 246 9.37 11.77 21.36
N LYS A 247 8.08 12.14 21.41
CA LYS A 247 7.34 12.41 22.65
C LYS A 247 6.70 11.16 23.27
N VAL A 248 6.28 10.21 22.45
CA VAL A 248 5.42 9.08 22.90
C VAL A 248 6.14 7.75 22.74
N VAL A 249 6.64 7.45 21.54
CA VAL A 249 7.11 6.12 21.17
C VAL A 249 8.51 5.88 21.70
N TYR A 250 9.45 6.79 21.40
CA TYR A 250 10.85 6.63 21.77
C TYR A 250 11.05 6.54 23.29
N PRO A 251 10.43 7.38 24.14
CA PRO A 251 10.57 7.23 25.59
C PRO A 251 10.02 5.91 26.11
N ALA A 252 8.94 5.40 25.51
CA ALA A 252 8.32 4.14 25.93
C ALA A 252 9.17 2.93 25.54
N VAL A 253 9.70 2.89 24.31
CA VAL A 253 10.41 1.74 23.77
C VAL A 253 11.89 1.68 24.17
N ARG A 254 12.50 2.82 24.51
CA ARG A 254 13.94 2.96 24.86
C ARG A 254 14.46 1.92 25.86
N PRO A 255 13.75 1.55 26.95
CA PRO A 255 14.22 0.53 27.88
C PRO A 255 14.41 -0.86 27.27
N PHE A 256 13.76 -1.14 26.13
CA PHE A 256 13.77 -2.43 25.45
C PHE A 256 14.54 -2.41 24.13
N TYR A 257 14.52 -1.27 23.43
CA TYR A 257 15.20 -1.08 22.15
C TYR A 257 16.69 -0.76 22.34
N GLY A 258 17.05 0.00 23.38
CA GLY A 258 18.42 0.40 23.68
C GLY A 258 18.63 1.91 23.54
N GLU A 259 19.52 2.48 24.37
CA GLU A 259 19.78 3.93 24.37
C GLU A 259 20.43 4.39 23.06
N ASP A 260 21.45 3.65 22.59
CA ASP A 260 22.20 4.02 21.37
C ASP A 260 21.31 3.94 20.13
N ASP A 261 20.55 2.85 19.97
CA ASP A 261 19.61 2.68 18.84
C ASP A 261 18.49 3.73 18.87
N THR A 262 17.96 4.06 20.05
CA THR A 262 16.95 5.13 20.17
C THR A 262 17.57 6.50 19.86
N LYS A 263 18.82 6.74 20.29
CA LYS A 263 19.53 7.99 20.02
C LYS A 263 19.79 8.18 18.53
N GLU A 264 20.12 7.11 17.80
CA GLU A 264 20.28 7.15 16.35
C GLU A 264 19.00 7.66 15.67
N LEU A 265 17.82 7.14 16.05
CA LEU A 265 16.54 7.61 15.51
C LEU A 265 16.31 9.11 15.75
N TYR A 266 16.61 9.63 16.94
CA TYR A 266 16.53 11.07 17.22
C TYR A 266 17.48 11.89 16.32
N ASP A 267 18.72 11.42 16.14
CA ASP A 267 19.72 12.13 15.34
C ASP A 267 19.31 12.14 13.85
N GLU A 268 18.78 11.04 13.33
CA GLU A 268 18.24 10.92 11.98
C GLU A 268 17.06 11.88 11.75
N GLN A 269 16.10 11.94 12.67
CA GLN A 269 14.95 12.84 12.57
C GLN A 269 15.36 14.32 12.65
N ALA A 270 16.34 14.64 13.50
CA ALA A 270 16.91 15.99 13.58
C ALA A 270 17.59 16.40 12.27
N GLN A 271 18.36 15.50 11.66
CA GLN A 271 18.98 15.72 10.36
C GLN A 271 17.93 15.86 9.25
N LEU A 272 16.94 14.97 9.20
CA LEU A 272 15.83 15.02 8.25
C LEU A 272 15.09 16.37 8.30
N LYS A 273 14.86 16.91 9.49
CA LYS A 273 14.24 18.24 9.64
C LYS A 273 15.08 19.34 8.96
N VAL A 274 16.40 19.31 9.12
CA VAL A 274 17.30 20.27 8.46
C VAL A 274 17.19 20.14 6.94
N GLU A 275 17.12 18.92 6.41
CA GLU A 275 16.97 18.68 4.97
C GLU A 275 15.63 19.15 4.42
N LEU A 276 14.54 18.94 5.17
CA LEU A 276 13.21 19.45 4.85
C LEU A 276 13.19 20.98 4.84
N ASP A 277 13.82 21.63 5.82
CA ASP A 277 13.94 23.09 5.89
C ASP A 277 14.75 23.65 4.70
N GLN A 278 15.81 22.95 4.28
CA GLN A 278 16.58 23.30 3.07
C GLN A 278 15.72 23.16 1.80
N ALA A 279 15.01 22.05 1.64
CA ALA A 279 14.14 21.83 0.48
C ALA A 279 13.01 22.86 0.40
N LYS A 280 12.46 23.27 1.55
CA LYS A 280 11.42 24.31 1.65
C LYS A 280 11.86 25.68 1.13
N ALA A 281 13.16 25.98 1.16
CA ALA A 281 13.72 27.22 0.64
C ALA A 281 14.07 27.16 -0.86
N MET A 282 13.92 26.01 -1.51
CA MET A 282 14.22 25.82 -2.93
C MET A 282 13.00 26.07 -3.82
N ASP A 283 13.24 26.37 -5.10
CA ASP A 283 12.19 26.51 -6.11
C ASP A 283 11.67 25.11 -6.54
N PRO A 284 10.37 24.78 -6.35
CA PRO A 284 9.78 23.50 -6.74
C PRO A 284 9.91 23.17 -8.24
N ALA A 285 10.10 24.17 -9.10
CA ALA A 285 10.31 23.97 -10.54
C ALA A 285 11.77 23.62 -10.89
N SER A 286 12.70 23.77 -9.95
CA SER A 286 14.12 23.54 -10.20
C SER A 286 14.48 22.04 -10.18
N PRO A 287 15.39 21.56 -11.05
CA PRO A 287 15.89 20.18 -10.97
C PRO A 287 16.51 19.84 -9.61
N GLN A 288 17.18 20.82 -8.98
CA GLN A 288 17.83 20.68 -7.67
C GLN A 288 16.82 20.35 -6.57
N PHE A 289 15.57 20.83 -6.69
CA PHE A 289 14.51 20.48 -5.76
C PHE A 289 14.22 18.98 -5.80
N LYS A 290 13.98 18.40 -6.98
CA LYS A 290 13.72 16.95 -7.11
C LYS A 290 14.91 16.11 -6.65
N ASP A 291 16.15 16.54 -6.91
CA ASP A 291 17.34 15.87 -6.38
C ASP A 291 17.37 15.90 -4.83
N LYS A 292 17.04 17.03 -4.22
CA LYS A 292 16.95 17.14 -2.76
C LYS A 292 15.82 16.30 -2.18
N ILE A 293 14.65 16.28 -2.82
CA ILE A 293 13.54 15.40 -2.43
C ILE A 293 13.94 13.93 -2.54
N LYS A 294 14.77 13.56 -3.52
CA LYS A 294 15.23 12.17 -3.66
C LYS A 294 16.12 11.76 -2.48
N GLN A 295 17.03 12.63 -2.05
CA GLN A 295 17.85 12.41 -0.86
C GLN A 295 16.99 12.26 0.41
N ILE A 296 16.00 13.14 0.58
CA ILE A 296 15.04 13.09 1.69
C ILE A 296 14.25 11.78 1.66
N MET A 297 13.76 11.37 0.48
CA MET A 297 13.03 10.12 0.30
C MET A 297 13.88 8.90 0.67
N ASP A 298 15.16 8.88 0.29
CA ASP A 298 16.07 7.79 0.61
C ASP A 298 16.36 7.73 2.12
N ALA A 299 16.63 8.88 2.76
CA ALA A 299 16.82 8.96 4.21
C ALA A 299 15.58 8.53 5.00
N VAL A 300 14.38 8.98 4.59
CA VAL A 300 13.11 8.54 5.18
C VAL A 300 12.90 7.04 4.98
N GLY A 301 13.23 6.52 3.80
CA GLY A 301 13.11 5.08 3.51
C GLY A 301 14.01 4.21 4.37
N ASP A 302 15.24 4.67 4.66
CA ASP A 302 16.16 3.98 5.56
C ASP A 302 15.67 4.02 7.02
N HIS A 303 15.22 5.19 7.49
CA HIS A 303 14.63 5.35 8.81
C HIS A 303 13.42 4.43 9.03
N ILE A 304 12.45 4.46 8.11
CA ILE A 304 11.27 3.57 8.13
C ILE A 304 11.69 2.10 8.22
N ARG A 305 12.70 1.70 7.44
CA ARG A 305 13.18 0.32 7.42
C ARG A 305 13.77 -0.07 8.77
N GLN A 306 14.55 0.80 9.40
CA GLN A 306 15.13 0.57 10.73
C GLN A 306 14.02 0.39 11.76
N GLU A 307 13.08 1.33 11.84
CA GLU A 307 11.98 1.29 12.78
C GLU A 307 11.11 0.04 12.63
N GLU A 308 10.67 -0.25 11.40
CA GLU A 308 9.76 -1.36 11.14
C GLU A 308 10.40 -2.75 11.31
N SER A 309 11.71 -2.85 11.09
CA SER A 309 12.43 -4.12 11.22
C SER A 309 12.96 -4.38 12.63
N THR A 310 13.25 -3.33 13.40
CA THR A 310 13.92 -3.44 14.71
C THR A 310 13.08 -2.89 15.87
N MET A 311 12.77 -1.58 15.89
CA MET A 311 11.99 -0.95 16.98
C MET A 311 10.61 -1.61 17.12
N PHE A 312 9.96 -1.93 16.01
CA PHE A 312 8.67 -2.63 16.00
C PHE A 312 8.74 -4.04 16.61
N ALA A 313 9.88 -4.72 16.50
CA ALA A 313 10.07 -5.97 17.21
C ALA A 313 10.15 -5.74 18.73
N ALA A 314 10.81 -4.67 19.17
CA ALA A 314 10.85 -4.30 20.59
C ALA A 314 9.46 -3.97 21.14
N ILE A 315 8.64 -3.24 20.39
CA ILE A 315 7.24 -2.96 20.77
C ILE A 315 6.44 -4.26 20.89
N ARG A 316 6.44 -5.08 19.83
CA ARG A 316 5.67 -6.34 19.78
C ARG A 316 6.05 -7.32 20.88
N ASN A 317 7.32 -7.36 21.28
CA ASN A 317 7.82 -8.35 22.23
C ASN A 317 7.65 -7.90 23.70
N ASN A 318 7.45 -6.61 23.98
CA ASN A 318 7.50 -6.08 25.35
C ASN A 318 6.23 -5.33 25.80
N PHE A 319 5.29 -5.05 24.89
CA PHE A 319 4.07 -4.32 25.20
C PHE A 319 2.85 -5.25 25.08
N SER A 320 1.92 -5.15 26.02
CA SER A 320 0.59 -5.77 25.86
C SER A 320 -0.20 -5.07 24.75
N THR A 321 -1.24 -5.73 24.27
CA THR A 321 -2.18 -5.14 23.31
C THR A 321 -2.71 -3.79 23.81
N GLU A 322 -3.16 -3.73 25.06
CA GLU A 322 -3.72 -2.52 25.67
C GLU A 322 -2.67 -1.41 25.79
N GLN A 323 -1.42 -1.72 26.15
CA GLN A 323 -0.36 -0.72 26.20
C GLN A 323 -0.05 -0.17 24.80
N SER A 324 -0.06 -1.04 23.79
CA SER A 324 0.19 -0.67 22.39
C SER A 324 -0.93 0.22 21.82
N GLU A 325 -2.19 -0.05 22.17
CA GLU A 325 -3.35 0.78 21.83
C GLU A 325 -3.34 2.13 22.58
N GLN A 326 -2.89 2.14 23.84
CA GLN A 326 -2.72 3.38 24.60
C GLN A 326 -1.65 4.28 23.98
N LEU A 327 -0.51 3.72 23.57
CA LEU A 327 0.51 4.47 22.82
C LEU A 327 -0.07 5.02 21.51
N ALA A 328 -0.85 4.22 20.77
CA ALA A 328 -1.51 4.68 19.56
C ALA A 328 -2.42 5.89 19.80
N THR A 329 -3.19 5.87 20.90
CA THR A 329 -4.06 6.97 21.31
C THR A 329 -3.27 8.23 21.65
N GLN A 330 -2.20 8.10 22.42
CA GLN A 330 -1.33 9.23 22.79
C GLN A 330 -0.62 9.82 21.56
N PHE A 331 -0.11 8.97 20.68
CA PHE A 331 0.52 9.35 19.43
C PHE A 331 -0.43 10.18 18.55
N LYS A 332 -1.67 9.71 18.36
CA LYS A 332 -2.71 10.46 17.63
C LYS A 332 -3.02 11.81 18.29
N SER A 333 -3.09 11.86 19.62
CA SER A 333 -3.34 13.12 20.36
C SER A 333 -2.23 14.14 20.10
N VAL A 334 -0.97 13.74 20.25
CA VAL A 334 0.19 14.62 20.02
C VAL A 334 0.18 15.13 18.58
N LYS A 335 -0.02 14.26 17.59
CA LYS A 335 -0.12 14.69 16.19
C LYS A 335 -1.22 15.73 15.98
N SER A 336 -2.41 15.52 16.52
CA SER A 336 -3.53 16.45 16.41
C SER A 336 -3.19 17.82 17.01
N GLU A 337 -2.57 17.84 18.19
CA GLU A 337 -2.13 19.07 18.84
C GLU A 337 -1.08 19.83 18.02
N GLU A 338 -0.07 19.14 17.50
CA GLU A 338 0.98 19.77 16.68
C GLU A 338 0.41 20.26 15.34
N GLN A 339 -0.49 19.50 14.70
CA GLN A 339 -1.18 19.94 13.49
C GLN A 339 -2.00 21.23 13.73
N GLN A 340 -2.67 21.34 14.88
CA GLN A 340 -3.41 22.55 15.26
C GLN A 340 -2.49 23.74 15.53
N LYS A 341 -1.33 23.52 16.17
CA LYS A 341 -0.33 24.58 16.38
C LYS A 341 0.21 25.10 15.04
N MET A 342 0.62 24.21 14.15
CA MET A 342 1.07 24.58 12.81
C MET A 342 0.01 25.36 12.02
N ALA A 343 -1.26 24.95 12.11
CA ALA A 343 -2.36 25.65 11.46
C ALA A 343 -2.56 27.08 12.00
N LYS A 344 -2.42 27.28 13.32
CA LYS A 344 -2.51 28.60 13.96
C LYS A 344 -1.34 29.50 13.54
N GLU A 345 -0.12 28.97 13.52
CA GLU A 345 1.07 29.72 13.10
C GLU A 345 0.98 30.16 11.62
N ALA A 346 0.51 29.27 10.73
CA ALA A 346 0.27 29.60 9.33
C ALA A 346 -0.85 30.65 9.14
N GLY A 347 -1.85 30.66 10.03
CA GLY A 347 -2.94 31.64 10.03
C GLY A 347 -2.57 33.02 10.59
N MET A 348 -1.55 33.10 11.45
CA MET A 348 -1.04 34.37 12.01
C MET A 348 -0.05 35.10 11.10
N MET A 349 0.45 34.43 10.05
CA MET A 349 1.37 35.00 9.05
C MET A 349 0.69 35.50 7.77
N LYS A 350 -0.64 35.36 7.66
CA LYS A 350 -1.47 35.99 6.62
C LYS A 350 -2.06 37.29 7.15
#